data_AF-A0A7C1WSL3-F1
#
_entry.id   AF-A0A7C1WSL3-F1
#
_cell.length_a   1.000
_cell.length_b   1.000
_cell.length_c   1.000
_cell.angle_alpha   90.00
_cell.angle_beta   90.00
_cell.angle_gamma   90.00
#
_symmetry.space_group_name_H-M   'P 1'
#
loop_
_entity.id
_entity.type
_entity.pdbx_description
1 polymer ?
#
loop_
_entity_poly.entity_id
_entity_poly.type
_entity_poly.pdbx_seq_one_letter_code
_entity_poly.pdbx_strand_id
1 'polypeptide(L)'
;MGDIRIGISGWRYTPWRGDFYPVGLTQKNELKFASRAVNSIEINGSFYSLQSPDLYARWYDDTPKGFVFSVKGPRYITHVRRLKEIDEPVANFFASGVFQLKEKLGPILWQFAPNFKFDAERFEHFLKLLPHNGKAAEACASQCAERLQQPGYLDIPARLKLRHAVEIRHESFLVPEFVALLRKYKVALVVADTAGKWPHVEDLATDFVYVRLHGDKELYASGYSEEAIKHWGNRIDAWQRGAQPEDAQLIVDKAPRARKSRDVYCYFDNDIKVRAPYDARRLLERFNLTENLEVAPGDLHGATL
;
A
#
# COMPACT_ATOMS: atom_id res chain seq x y z
N MET A 1 7.31 -18.76 -6.99
CA MET A 1 6.34 -17.69 -7.32
C MET A 1 6.53 -16.57 -6.31
N GLY A 2 6.14 -15.33 -6.64
CA GLY A 2 6.23 -14.22 -5.67
C GLY A 2 5.13 -14.30 -4.61
N ASP A 3 5.28 -13.58 -3.52
CA ASP A 3 4.26 -13.52 -2.46
C ASP A 3 3.03 -12.73 -2.93
N ILE A 4 1.83 -13.17 -2.55
CA ILE A 4 0.58 -12.41 -2.79
C ILE A 4 0.03 -11.92 -1.44
N ARG A 5 -0.16 -10.60 -1.34
CA ARG A 5 -0.70 -9.89 -0.19
C ARG A 5 -1.97 -9.18 -0.63
N ILE A 6 -3.13 -9.66 -0.19
CA ILE A 6 -4.44 -9.11 -0.53
C ILE A 6 -5.13 -8.66 0.75
N GLY A 7 -5.68 -7.45 0.73
CA GLY A 7 -6.59 -7.02 1.77
C GLY A 7 -7.19 -5.64 1.51
N ILE A 8 -7.27 -4.83 2.56
CA ILE A 8 -8.11 -3.63 2.62
C ILE A 8 -7.29 -2.38 2.97
N SER A 9 -7.83 -1.21 2.61
CA SER A 9 -7.23 0.10 2.85
C SER A 9 -7.77 0.73 4.13
N GLY A 10 -7.11 0.45 5.26
CA GLY A 10 -7.61 0.83 6.58
C GLY A 10 -8.66 -0.14 7.12
N TRP A 11 -9.03 0.06 8.39
CA TRP A 11 -9.93 -0.86 9.12
C TRP A 11 -10.93 -0.13 10.03
N ARG A 12 -10.86 1.19 10.17
CA ARG A 12 -11.73 1.94 11.09
C ARG A 12 -12.86 2.62 10.34
N TYR A 13 -13.92 1.88 10.05
CA TYR A 13 -15.08 2.39 9.32
C TYR A 13 -16.38 2.05 10.07
N THR A 14 -17.14 3.08 10.47
CA THR A 14 -18.42 2.92 11.17
C THR A 14 -19.41 2.02 10.44
N PRO A 15 -19.60 2.12 9.10
CA PRO A 15 -20.55 1.27 8.38
C PRO A 15 -20.22 -0.23 8.40
N TRP A 16 -19.01 -0.61 8.77
CA TRP A 16 -18.59 -2.02 8.78
C TRP A 16 -19.11 -2.76 10.02
N ARG A 17 -19.57 -2.04 11.04
CA ARG A 17 -20.07 -2.63 12.29
C ARG A 17 -21.46 -3.22 12.11
N GLY A 18 -21.60 -4.50 12.44
CA GLY A 18 -22.83 -5.28 12.21
C GLY A 18 -22.93 -5.88 10.80
N ASP A 19 -21.88 -5.77 9.99
CA ASP A 19 -21.79 -6.37 8.65
C ASP A 19 -20.46 -7.13 8.50
N PHE A 20 -19.35 -6.41 8.45
CA PHE A 20 -18.02 -7.02 8.49
C PHE A 20 -17.56 -7.32 9.92
N TYR A 21 -17.77 -6.38 10.85
CA TYR A 21 -17.45 -6.56 12.26
C TYR A 21 -18.64 -7.12 13.03
N PRO A 22 -18.45 -8.14 13.89
CA PRO A 22 -19.48 -8.65 14.78
C PRO A 22 -20.12 -7.57 15.64
N VAL A 23 -21.39 -7.75 15.97
CA VAL A 23 -22.12 -6.86 16.88
C VAL A 23 -21.41 -6.86 18.25
N GLY A 24 -21.15 -5.67 18.79
CA GLY A 24 -20.47 -5.50 20.08
C GLY A 24 -18.94 -5.52 20.03
N LEU A 25 -18.31 -5.73 18.85
CA LEU A 25 -16.86 -5.62 18.73
C LEU A 25 -16.40 -4.19 19.07
N THR A 26 -15.53 -4.07 20.07
CA THR A 26 -14.97 -2.76 20.45
C THR A 26 -13.97 -2.26 19.41
N GLN A 27 -13.91 -0.95 19.18
CA GLN A 27 -13.03 -0.35 18.16
C GLN A 27 -11.55 -0.73 18.33
N LYS A 28 -11.07 -0.90 19.58
CA LYS A 28 -9.68 -1.32 19.85
C LYS A 28 -9.36 -2.73 19.31
N ASN A 29 -10.37 -3.58 19.13
CA ASN A 29 -10.23 -4.94 18.61
C ASN A 29 -10.51 -5.02 17.09
N GLU A 30 -10.86 -3.91 16.41
CA GLU A 30 -11.15 -3.93 14.96
C GLU A 30 -9.92 -4.36 14.13
N LEU A 31 -8.70 -3.94 14.48
CA LEU A 31 -7.48 -4.41 13.80
C LEU A 31 -7.24 -5.90 14.03
N LYS A 32 -7.43 -6.35 15.28
CA LYS A 32 -7.31 -7.76 15.64
C LYS A 32 -8.24 -8.58 14.76
N PHE A 33 -9.52 -8.23 14.67
CA PHE A 33 -10.47 -8.91 13.81
C PHE A 33 -10.08 -8.82 12.32
N ALA A 34 -9.85 -7.62 11.79
CA ALA A 34 -9.60 -7.42 10.36
C ALA A 34 -8.34 -8.17 9.88
N SER A 35 -7.26 -8.17 10.66
CA SER A 35 -6.01 -8.87 10.32
C SER A 35 -6.10 -10.39 10.30
N ARG A 36 -7.22 -10.95 10.73
CA ARG A 36 -7.55 -12.37 10.66
C ARG A 36 -8.50 -12.69 9.51
N ALA A 37 -9.04 -11.67 8.83
CA ALA A 37 -9.92 -11.80 7.66
C ALA A 37 -9.16 -11.73 6.33
N VAL A 38 -7.98 -11.09 6.35
CA VAL A 38 -7.11 -10.83 5.20
C VAL A 38 -5.65 -11.07 5.60
N ASN A 39 -4.72 -11.18 4.64
CA ASN A 39 -3.31 -11.44 4.94
C ASN A 39 -2.42 -10.18 4.90
N SER A 40 -2.99 -9.02 4.58
CA SER A 40 -2.32 -7.72 4.57
C SER A 40 -3.29 -6.55 4.69
N ILE A 41 -2.85 -5.41 5.23
CA ILE A 41 -3.65 -4.17 5.33
C ILE A 41 -2.78 -2.96 4.94
N GLU A 42 -3.35 -2.01 4.19
CA GLU A 42 -2.74 -0.69 3.96
C GLU A 42 -3.11 0.27 5.11
N ILE A 43 -2.11 0.77 5.83
CA ILE A 43 -2.29 1.75 6.92
C ILE A 43 -2.53 3.13 6.31
N ASN A 44 -3.74 3.65 6.54
CA ASN A 44 -4.14 4.99 6.11
C ASN A 44 -3.93 6.09 7.16
N GLY A 45 -3.85 5.75 8.46
CA GLY A 45 -3.72 6.76 9.53
C GLY A 45 -2.48 7.66 9.37
N SER A 46 -1.37 7.10 8.92
CA SER A 46 -0.10 7.81 8.65
C SER A 46 -0.20 8.87 7.54
N PHE A 47 -1.22 8.79 6.68
CA PHE A 47 -1.49 9.81 5.68
C PHE A 47 -1.90 11.14 6.33
N TYR A 48 -2.67 11.10 7.43
CA TYR A 48 -3.25 12.29 8.05
C TYR A 48 -2.36 12.91 9.13
N SER A 49 -1.63 12.08 9.88
CA SER A 49 -0.68 12.52 10.90
C SER A 49 0.44 11.50 11.06
N LEU A 50 1.60 11.94 11.57
CA LEU A 50 2.60 11.00 12.07
C LEU A 50 1.99 10.19 13.22
N GLN A 51 2.27 8.89 13.24
CA GLN A 51 1.84 7.99 14.30
C GLN A 51 2.98 7.83 15.30
N SER A 52 2.67 7.48 16.55
CA SER A 52 3.71 7.25 17.56
C SER A 52 4.34 5.85 17.42
N PRO A 53 5.59 5.67 17.89
CA PRO A 53 6.22 4.35 17.98
C PRO A 53 5.34 3.31 18.70
N ASP A 54 4.75 3.67 19.84
CA ASP A 54 3.87 2.77 20.61
C ASP A 54 2.62 2.34 19.85
N LEU A 55 2.13 3.16 18.93
CA LEU A 55 0.97 2.80 18.12
C LEU A 55 1.35 1.80 17.02
N TYR A 56 2.50 2.01 16.36
CA TYR A 56 3.04 1.02 15.42
C TYR A 56 3.38 -0.31 16.12
N ALA A 57 3.99 -0.27 17.31
CA ALA A 57 4.28 -1.46 18.11
C ALA A 57 3.00 -2.23 18.48
N ARG A 58 1.93 -1.52 18.90
CA ARG A 58 0.62 -2.14 19.14
C ARG A 58 0.02 -2.77 17.88
N TRP A 59 0.11 -2.11 16.72
CA TRP A 59 -0.34 -2.72 15.46
C TRP A 59 0.47 -3.96 15.07
N TYR A 60 1.76 -3.96 15.37
CA TYR A 60 2.58 -5.15 15.23
C TYR A 60 2.08 -6.28 16.15
N ASP A 61 1.83 -6.01 17.44
CA ASP A 61 1.39 -7.03 18.40
C ASP A 61 -0.04 -7.55 18.15
N ASP A 62 -0.94 -6.70 17.64
CA ASP A 62 -2.35 -7.04 17.42
C ASP A 62 -2.59 -7.96 16.20
N THR A 63 -1.57 -8.17 15.37
CA THR A 63 -1.69 -8.91 14.10
C THR A 63 -0.96 -10.26 14.10
N PRO A 64 -1.40 -11.25 13.31
CA PRO A 64 -0.76 -12.57 13.25
C PRO A 64 0.71 -12.54 12.79
N LYS A 65 1.45 -13.62 13.09
CA LYS A 65 2.79 -13.83 12.52
C LYS A 65 2.69 -13.93 10.99
N GLY A 66 3.65 -13.33 10.29
CA GLY A 66 3.67 -13.33 8.82
C GLY A 66 2.69 -12.36 8.15
N PHE A 67 1.90 -11.61 8.93
CA PHE A 67 1.09 -10.50 8.45
C PHE A 67 1.98 -9.35 7.95
N VAL A 68 1.58 -8.65 6.91
CA VAL A 68 2.34 -7.53 6.34
C VAL A 68 1.45 -6.30 6.21
N PHE A 69 1.95 -5.14 6.62
CA PHE A 69 1.31 -3.86 6.38
C PHE A 69 1.93 -3.14 5.19
N SER A 70 1.11 -2.51 4.35
CA SER A 70 1.57 -1.35 3.57
C SER A 70 1.36 -0.09 4.41
N VAL A 71 2.18 0.95 4.21
CA VAL A 71 2.07 2.22 4.94
C VAL A 71 1.89 3.37 3.97
N LYS A 72 0.80 4.12 4.11
CA LYS A 72 0.58 5.33 3.31
C LYS A 72 1.40 6.49 3.86
N GLY A 73 2.25 7.07 3.01
CA GLY A 73 3.09 8.21 3.35
C GLY A 73 2.28 9.47 3.66
N PRO A 74 2.84 10.45 4.40
CA PRO A 74 2.11 11.64 4.84
C PRO A 74 1.57 12.50 3.70
N ARG A 75 0.28 12.88 3.78
CA ARG A 75 -0.35 13.85 2.86
C ARG A 75 0.36 15.20 2.87
N TYR A 76 1.03 15.52 3.97
CA TYR A 76 1.79 16.75 4.10
C TYR A 76 2.88 16.86 3.02
N ILE A 77 3.53 15.74 2.68
CA ILE A 77 4.57 15.67 1.65
C ILE A 77 3.95 15.74 0.24
N THR A 78 2.95 14.90 -0.03
CA THR A 78 2.45 14.70 -1.41
C THR A 78 1.33 15.66 -1.84
N HIS A 79 0.51 16.16 -0.90
CA HIS A 79 -0.65 17.01 -1.20
C HIS A 79 -0.47 18.46 -0.76
N VAL A 80 0.09 18.68 0.45
CA VAL A 80 0.25 20.04 1.01
C VAL A 80 1.50 20.71 0.46
N ARG A 81 2.68 20.12 0.69
CA ARG A 81 3.97 20.62 0.18
C ARG A 81 4.16 20.36 -1.30
N ARG A 82 3.51 19.33 -1.85
CA ARG A 82 3.60 18.95 -3.28
C ARG A 82 5.07 18.86 -3.73
N LEU A 83 5.85 18.15 -2.91
CA LEU A 83 7.29 17.93 -3.06
C LEU A 83 8.18 19.19 -2.98
N LYS A 84 7.70 20.30 -2.43
CA LYS A 84 8.52 21.49 -2.13
C LYS A 84 9.07 21.42 -0.70
N GLU A 85 10.38 21.56 -0.52
CA GLU A 85 11.04 21.60 0.80
C GLU A 85 10.64 20.40 1.68
N ILE A 86 10.86 19.19 1.17
CA ILE A 86 10.37 17.95 1.78
C ILE A 86 11.44 17.08 2.42
N ASP A 87 12.71 17.48 2.40
CA ASP A 87 13.83 16.75 2.97
C ASP A 87 13.61 16.43 4.46
N GLU A 88 13.37 17.45 5.30
CA GLU A 88 13.04 17.25 6.71
C GLU A 88 11.68 16.55 6.90
N PRO A 89 10.58 16.89 6.18
CA PRO A 89 9.33 16.12 6.25
C PRO A 89 9.47 14.61 5.96
N VAL A 90 10.30 14.22 4.98
CA VAL A 90 10.59 12.81 4.68
C VAL A 90 11.39 12.18 5.81
N ALA A 91 12.44 12.86 6.30
CA ALA A 91 13.20 12.40 7.47
C ALA A 91 12.31 12.21 8.71
N ASN A 92 11.41 13.16 8.97
CA ASN A 92 10.44 13.13 10.06
C ASN A 92 9.50 11.91 9.98
N PHE A 93 9.11 11.49 8.76
CA PHE A 93 8.29 10.29 8.58
C PHE A 93 9.04 9.01 8.94
N PHE A 94 10.28 8.86 8.47
CA PHE A 94 11.09 7.69 8.82
C PHE A 94 11.49 7.70 10.31
N ALA A 95 11.65 8.87 10.92
CA ALA A 95 11.87 9.03 12.35
C ALA A 95 10.61 8.82 13.21
N SER A 96 9.41 8.70 12.62
CA SER A 96 8.16 8.69 13.40
C SER A 96 7.85 7.36 14.10
N GLY A 97 8.67 6.32 13.92
CA GLY A 97 8.46 5.01 14.54
C GLY A 97 7.85 3.95 13.62
N VAL A 98 7.76 4.20 12.30
CA VAL A 98 7.28 3.21 11.31
C VAL A 98 8.01 1.87 11.39
N PHE A 99 9.27 1.88 11.84
CA PHE A 99 10.11 0.69 11.99
C PHE A 99 9.70 -0.22 13.16
N GLN A 100 8.81 0.20 14.05
CA GLN A 100 8.22 -0.68 15.07
C GLN A 100 7.32 -1.78 14.46
N LEU A 101 6.97 -1.67 13.17
CA LEU A 101 6.35 -2.75 12.40
C LEU A 101 7.33 -3.88 12.03
N LYS A 102 8.65 -3.70 12.22
CA LYS A 102 9.68 -4.74 12.06
C LYS A 102 9.53 -5.50 10.74
N GLU A 103 9.48 -6.83 10.76
CA GLU A 103 9.32 -7.69 9.59
C GLU A 103 7.93 -7.59 8.94
N LYS A 104 6.95 -7.00 9.64
CA LYS A 104 5.62 -6.72 9.09
C LYS A 104 5.56 -5.41 8.32
N LEU A 105 6.66 -4.63 8.27
CA LEU A 105 6.75 -3.44 7.41
C LEU A 105 6.91 -3.85 5.95
N GLY A 106 5.84 -3.68 5.17
CA GLY A 106 5.81 -3.86 3.73
C GLY A 106 6.11 -2.56 2.96
N PRO A 107 5.57 -2.44 1.73
CA PRO A 107 5.79 -1.25 0.90
C PRO A 107 5.21 0.03 1.49
N ILE A 108 5.79 1.16 1.11
CA ILE A 108 5.30 2.50 1.47
C ILE A 108 4.65 3.12 0.24
N LEU A 109 3.38 3.47 0.37
CA LEU A 109 2.57 4.11 -0.68
C LEU A 109 2.68 5.63 -0.62
N TRP A 110 3.02 6.25 -1.75
CA TRP A 110 3.07 7.69 -1.95
C TRP A 110 2.02 8.11 -2.98
N GLN A 111 0.82 8.41 -2.50
CA GLN A 111 -0.28 8.88 -3.34
C GLN A 111 -0.20 10.40 -3.57
N PHE A 112 -0.34 10.84 -4.82
CA PHE A 112 -0.34 12.26 -5.20
C PHE A 112 -1.74 12.81 -5.45
N ALA A 113 -1.91 14.12 -5.24
CA ALA A 113 -3.16 14.82 -5.50
C ALA A 113 -3.47 14.90 -7.01
N PRO A 114 -4.75 14.94 -7.43
CA PRO A 114 -5.12 15.05 -8.84
C PRO A 114 -4.69 16.37 -9.50
N ASN A 115 -4.41 17.42 -8.71
CA ASN A 115 -3.90 18.69 -9.22
C ASN A 115 -2.37 18.83 -9.14
N PHE A 116 -1.66 17.75 -8.79
CA PHE A 116 -0.21 17.72 -8.84
C PHE A 116 0.23 17.28 -10.24
N LYS A 117 0.93 18.16 -10.95
CA LYS A 117 1.48 17.87 -12.28
C LYS A 117 2.92 17.38 -12.14
N PHE A 118 3.30 16.44 -13.00
CA PHE A 118 4.66 15.95 -13.15
C PHE A 118 5.63 17.10 -13.48
N ASP A 119 6.73 17.11 -12.74
CA ASP A 119 7.87 18.01 -12.83
C ASP A 119 9.08 17.10 -12.57
N ALA A 120 9.88 16.84 -13.61
CA ALA A 120 10.88 15.77 -13.58
C ALA A 120 11.93 15.99 -12.50
N GLU A 121 12.44 17.22 -12.35
CA GLU A 121 13.45 17.58 -11.37
C GLU A 121 12.93 17.42 -9.94
N ARG A 122 11.72 17.96 -9.67
CA ARG A 122 11.13 17.87 -8.34
C ARG A 122 10.76 16.45 -7.97
N PHE A 123 10.27 15.67 -8.93
CA PHE A 123 9.94 14.28 -8.72
C PHE A 123 11.19 13.43 -8.50
N GLU A 124 12.26 13.67 -9.27
CA GLU A 124 13.54 12.98 -9.07
C GLU A 124 14.17 13.32 -7.71
N HIS A 125 14.10 14.58 -7.26
CA HIS A 125 14.55 14.95 -5.90
C HIS A 125 13.84 14.12 -4.84
N PHE A 126 12.51 14.03 -4.92
CA PHE A 126 11.73 13.18 -4.03
C PHE A 126 12.19 11.72 -4.05
N LEU A 127 12.39 11.13 -5.24
CA LEU A 127 12.85 9.74 -5.35
C LEU A 127 14.25 9.52 -4.74
N LYS A 128 15.16 10.49 -4.82
CA LYS A 128 16.49 10.43 -4.19
C LYS A 128 16.42 10.38 -2.66
N LEU A 129 15.39 10.98 -2.06
CA LEU A 129 15.19 11.00 -0.61
C LEU A 129 14.67 9.66 -0.06
N LEU A 130 14.14 8.77 -0.92
CA LEU A 130 13.51 7.53 -0.46
C LEU A 130 14.57 6.45 -0.12
N PRO A 131 14.66 6.00 1.14
CA PRO A 131 15.61 4.98 1.54
C PRO A 131 15.15 3.58 1.13
N HIS A 132 16.03 2.82 0.47
CA HIS A 132 15.72 1.45 0.03
C HIS A 132 16.19 0.33 0.98
N ASN A 133 16.90 0.69 2.04
CA ASN A 133 17.34 -0.25 3.06
C ASN A 133 17.46 0.43 4.42
N GLY A 134 17.62 -0.37 5.49
CA GLY A 134 17.71 0.12 6.86
C GLY A 134 18.82 1.15 7.07
N LYS A 135 20.02 0.94 6.50
CA LYS A 135 21.12 1.91 6.60
C LYS A 135 20.78 3.26 5.97
N ALA A 136 20.17 3.25 4.79
CA ALA A 136 19.73 4.48 4.12
C ALA A 136 18.59 5.15 4.90
N ALA A 137 17.71 4.36 5.53
CA ALA A 137 16.63 4.87 6.34
C ALA A 137 17.11 5.51 7.64
N GLU A 138 18.11 4.93 8.30
CA GLU A 138 18.78 5.52 9.46
C GLU A 138 19.45 6.85 9.09
N ALA A 139 20.18 6.88 7.98
CA ALA A 139 20.78 8.12 7.47
C ALA A 139 19.71 9.19 7.17
N CYS A 140 18.59 8.82 6.54
CA CYS A 140 17.47 9.73 6.29
C CYS A 140 16.82 10.22 7.59
N ALA A 141 16.46 9.31 8.50
CA ALA A 141 15.79 9.62 9.76
C ALA A 141 16.66 10.46 10.71
N SER A 142 17.99 10.35 10.62
CA SER A 142 18.92 11.19 11.40
C SER A 142 18.79 12.69 11.10
N GLN A 143 18.24 13.05 9.94
CA GLN A 143 18.01 14.44 9.52
C GLN A 143 16.64 14.99 9.96
N CYS A 144 15.96 14.29 10.87
CA CYS A 144 14.66 14.73 11.37
C CYS A 144 14.78 15.93 12.32
N ALA A 145 13.66 16.61 12.52
CA ALA A 145 13.51 17.64 13.53
C ALA A 145 13.91 17.12 14.93
N GLU A 146 14.54 17.97 15.74
CA GLU A 146 15.08 17.66 17.07
C GLU A 146 14.05 16.97 17.98
N ARG A 147 12.78 17.41 17.95
CA ARG A 147 11.69 16.83 18.75
C ARG A 147 11.43 15.33 18.50
N LEU A 148 11.85 14.81 17.34
CA LEU A 148 11.70 13.40 16.97
C LEU A 148 12.91 12.54 17.35
N GLN A 149 13.99 13.14 17.84
CA GLN A 149 15.21 12.44 18.24
C GLN A 149 15.06 11.79 19.63
N GLN A 150 14.18 10.78 19.73
CA GLN A 150 13.88 10.06 20.97
C GLN A 150 14.73 8.79 21.09
N PRO A 151 15.17 8.34 22.28
CA PRO A 151 15.98 7.12 22.40
C PRO A 151 15.36 5.89 21.69
N GLY A 152 16.16 5.16 20.91
CA GLY A 152 15.73 3.94 20.19
C GLY A 152 14.98 4.16 18.87
N TYR A 153 14.68 5.39 18.47
CA TYR A 153 13.99 5.66 17.21
C TYR A 153 14.80 5.35 15.94
N LEU A 154 16.13 5.21 16.07
CA LEU A 154 17.07 4.81 15.00
C LEU A 154 17.47 3.32 15.08
N ASP A 155 16.79 2.51 15.90
CA ASP A 155 17.02 1.06 15.98
C ASP A 155 16.46 0.32 14.75
N ILE A 156 16.92 0.74 13.57
CA ILE A 156 16.46 0.28 12.26
C ILE A 156 17.36 -0.89 11.84
N PRO A 157 16.82 -2.08 11.60
CA PRO A 157 17.66 -3.20 11.15
C PRO A 157 18.33 -2.84 9.82
N ALA A 158 19.68 -2.80 9.78
CA ALA A 158 20.43 -2.34 8.61
C ALA A 158 20.08 -3.08 7.31
N ARG A 159 19.72 -4.37 7.40
CA ARG A 159 19.32 -5.24 6.27
C ARG A 159 17.83 -5.19 5.93
N LEU A 160 17.01 -4.42 6.65
CA LEU A 160 15.61 -4.22 6.32
C LEU A 160 15.49 -3.70 4.89
N LYS A 161 14.70 -4.38 4.04
CA LYS A 161 14.44 -3.94 2.67
C LYS A 161 13.24 -3.02 2.68
N LEU A 162 13.39 -1.82 2.10
CA LEU A 162 12.31 -0.87 1.94
C LEU A 162 11.89 -0.78 0.48
N ARG A 163 10.58 -0.74 0.27
CA ARG A 163 9.94 -0.70 -1.05
C ARG A 163 9.00 0.47 -1.09
N HIS A 164 8.95 1.17 -2.22
CA HIS A 164 8.09 2.33 -2.40
C HIS A 164 7.24 2.16 -3.64
N ALA A 165 5.98 2.59 -3.53
CA ALA A 165 5.06 2.68 -4.65
C ALA A 165 4.51 4.10 -4.74
N VAL A 166 4.30 4.60 -5.96
CA VAL A 166 3.71 5.93 -6.21
C VAL A 166 2.38 5.77 -6.94
N GLU A 167 1.36 6.50 -6.48
CA GLU A 167 0.06 6.56 -7.17
C GLU A 167 -0.13 7.97 -7.74
N ILE A 168 -0.30 8.01 -9.06
CA ILE A 168 -0.52 9.23 -9.84
C ILE A 168 -2.02 9.43 -10.09
N ARG A 169 -2.45 10.69 -10.23
CA ARG A 169 -3.85 11.06 -10.48
C ARG A 169 -4.00 12.14 -11.55
N HIS A 170 -2.95 12.40 -12.32
CA HIS A 170 -2.90 13.46 -13.32
C HIS A 170 -2.18 12.96 -14.58
N GLU A 171 -2.71 13.28 -15.76
CA GLU A 171 -2.25 12.77 -17.05
C GLU A 171 -0.84 13.25 -17.44
N SER A 172 -0.37 14.36 -16.88
CA SER A 172 0.98 14.85 -17.19
C SER A 172 2.11 13.88 -16.76
N PHE A 173 1.81 12.84 -15.98
CA PHE A 173 2.74 11.77 -15.64
C PHE A 173 2.87 10.71 -16.75
N LEU A 174 1.99 10.72 -17.76
CA LEU A 174 1.96 9.76 -18.86
C LEU A 174 3.03 10.08 -19.90
N VAL A 175 4.29 10.14 -19.45
CA VAL A 175 5.46 10.43 -20.27
C VAL A 175 6.58 9.42 -20.01
N PRO A 176 7.40 9.07 -21.02
CA PRO A 176 8.47 8.07 -20.85
C PRO A 176 9.48 8.39 -19.74
N GLU A 177 9.75 9.68 -19.51
CA GLU A 177 10.69 10.14 -18.49
C GLU A 177 10.26 9.78 -17.07
N PHE A 178 8.96 9.82 -16.79
CA PHE A 178 8.43 9.36 -15.50
C PHE A 178 8.70 7.87 -15.26
N VAL A 179 8.43 7.01 -16.27
CA VAL A 179 8.72 5.57 -16.16
C VAL A 179 10.22 5.31 -16.03
N ALA A 180 11.06 6.08 -16.72
CA ALA A 180 12.51 5.99 -16.60
C ALA A 180 12.98 6.30 -15.17
N LEU A 181 12.44 7.34 -14.54
CA LEU A 181 12.72 7.68 -13.14
C LEU A 181 12.29 6.56 -12.19
N LEU A 182 11.08 6.02 -12.33
CA LEU A 182 10.62 4.89 -11.50
C LEU A 182 11.53 3.68 -11.60
N ARG A 183 11.96 3.31 -12.81
CA ARG A 183 12.90 2.20 -13.05
C ARG A 183 14.29 2.48 -12.48
N LYS A 184 14.80 3.71 -12.62
CA LYS A 184 16.10 4.15 -12.07
C LYS A 184 16.14 4.03 -10.54
N TYR A 185 15.09 4.53 -9.88
CA TYR A 185 15.00 4.55 -8.42
C TYR A 185 14.29 3.33 -7.82
N LYS A 186 13.91 2.32 -8.63
CA LYS A 186 13.26 1.09 -8.15
C LYS A 186 12.00 1.38 -7.31
N VAL A 187 11.19 2.32 -7.78
CA VAL A 187 9.90 2.67 -7.18
C VAL A 187 8.79 2.14 -8.08
N ALA A 188 7.82 1.43 -7.49
CA ALA A 188 6.71 0.86 -8.25
C ALA A 188 5.72 1.94 -8.66
N LEU A 189 5.16 1.82 -9.86
CA LEU A 189 3.92 2.48 -10.22
C LEU A 189 2.76 1.69 -9.57
N VAL A 190 1.85 2.40 -8.90
CA VAL A 190 0.60 1.79 -8.43
C VAL A 190 -0.33 1.58 -9.62
N VAL A 191 -0.75 0.34 -9.83
CA VAL A 191 -1.84 0.01 -10.75
C VAL A 191 -3.16 0.32 -10.03
N ALA A 192 -3.79 1.43 -10.40
CA ALA A 192 -5.01 1.89 -9.76
C ALA A 192 -6.23 1.64 -10.66
N ASP A 193 -7.24 0.99 -10.11
CA ASP A 193 -8.59 0.99 -10.67
C ASP A 193 -9.43 2.05 -9.97
N THR A 194 -9.99 2.97 -10.74
CA THR A 194 -10.55 4.23 -10.23
C THR A 194 -11.89 4.57 -10.91
N ALA A 195 -12.56 3.57 -11.50
CA ALA A 195 -13.77 3.76 -12.30
C ALA A 195 -13.59 4.83 -13.39
N GLY A 196 -12.43 4.83 -14.06
CA GLY A 196 -12.08 5.77 -15.14
C GLY A 196 -11.78 7.20 -14.70
N LYS A 197 -11.73 7.51 -13.40
CA LYS A 197 -11.52 8.89 -12.92
C LYS A 197 -10.08 9.39 -13.10
N TRP A 198 -9.11 8.50 -12.91
CA TRP A 198 -7.68 8.83 -12.99
C TRP A 198 -6.97 7.90 -13.97
N PRO A 199 -5.76 8.27 -14.45
CA PRO A 199 -5.04 7.45 -15.41
C PRO A 199 -4.85 6.01 -14.92
N HIS A 200 -5.16 5.06 -15.80
CA HIS A 200 -4.95 3.64 -15.58
C HIS A 200 -3.76 3.18 -16.43
N VAL A 201 -2.69 2.76 -15.77
CA VAL A 201 -1.42 2.37 -16.39
C VAL A 201 -0.74 1.27 -15.58
N GLU A 202 -0.03 0.38 -16.27
CA GLU A 202 0.45 -0.90 -15.75
C GLU A 202 1.97 -1.11 -15.97
N ASP A 203 2.72 -0.01 -16.18
CA ASP A 203 4.18 -0.05 -16.33
C ASP A 203 4.87 -0.66 -15.10
N LEU A 204 5.64 -1.72 -15.33
CA LEU A 204 6.45 -2.34 -14.29
C LEU A 204 7.82 -1.65 -14.14
N ALA A 205 8.19 -1.37 -12.89
CA ALA A 205 9.46 -0.74 -12.54
C ALA A 205 10.30 -1.55 -11.53
N THR A 206 9.70 -2.52 -10.83
CA THR A 206 10.32 -3.18 -9.68
C THR A 206 10.16 -4.71 -9.71
N ASP A 207 10.62 -5.35 -8.62
CA ASP A 207 10.42 -6.77 -8.32
C ASP A 207 9.10 -7.05 -7.58
N PHE A 208 8.20 -6.07 -7.51
CA PHE A 208 6.87 -6.21 -6.95
C PHE A 208 5.83 -5.39 -7.74
N VAL A 209 4.56 -5.64 -7.50
CA VAL A 209 3.44 -4.85 -8.04
C VAL A 209 2.59 -4.36 -6.88
N TYR A 210 2.12 -3.12 -6.98
CA TYR A 210 1.20 -2.52 -6.01
C TYR A 210 -0.10 -2.19 -6.73
N VAL A 211 -1.20 -2.75 -6.28
CA VAL A 211 -2.53 -2.63 -6.89
C VAL A 211 -3.47 -1.98 -5.89
N ARG A 212 -4.23 -0.97 -6.33
CA ARG A 212 -5.30 -0.36 -5.52
C ARG A 212 -6.62 -0.39 -6.29
N LEU A 213 -7.59 -1.08 -5.73
CA LEU A 213 -8.89 -1.32 -6.33
C LEU A 213 -9.93 -0.43 -5.64
N HIS A 214 -10.21 0.72 -6.23
CA HIS A 214 -11.08 1.73 -5.62
C HIS A 214 -12.56 1.51 -5.97
N GLY A 215 -12.91 0.53 -6.80
CA GLY A 215 -14.27 0.27 -7.26
C GLY A 215 -14.37 0.33 -8.79
N ASP A 216 -15.10 -0.63 -9.35
CA ASP A 216 -15.23 -0.90 -10.79
C ASP A 216 -16.03 0.17 -11.55
N LYS A 217 -17.20 0.56 -11.02
CA LYS A 217 -18.16 1.47 -11.69
C LYS A 217 -18.30 2.82 -11.02
N GLU A 218 -18.22 2.81 -9.69
CA GLU A 218 -18.32 4.00 -8.83
C GLU A 218 -17.16 3.97 -7.85
N LEU A 219 -16.37 5.05 -7.89
CA LEU A 219 -15.22 5.24 -7.01
C LEU A 219 -15.65 5.16 -5.53
N TYR A 220 -14.97 4.30 -4.79
CA TYR A 220 -15.11 3.97 -3.38
C TYR A 220 -16.39 3.24 -2.95
N ALA A 221 -17.37 3.07 -3.84
CA ALA A 221 -18.70 2.58 -3.47
C ALA A 221 -19.14 1.30 -4.20
N SER A 222 -18.63 1.07 -5.41
CA SER A 222 -18.98 -0.15 -6.17
C SER A 222 -18.13 -1.34 -5.74
N GLY A 223 -18.77 -2.50 -5.64
CA GLY A 223 -18.07 -3.78 -5.53
C GLY A 223 -17.60 -4.28 -6.89
N TYR A 224 -16.85 -5.38 -6.90
CA TYR A 224 -16.34 -6.00 -8.12
C TYR A 224 -17.23 -7.18 -8.55
N SER A 225 -17.58 -7.27 -9.83
CA SER A 225 -18.32 -8.43 -10.37
C SER A 225 -17.45 -9.70 -10.39
N GLU A 226 -18.04 -10.86 -10.66
CA GLU A 226 -17.27 -12.10 -10.88
C GLU A 226 -16.24 -11.95 -12.01
N GLU A 227 -16.64 -11.32 -13.10
CA GLU A 227 -15.78 -11.05 -14.25
C GLU A 227 -14.64 -10.10 -13.87
N ALA A 228 -14.92 -9.08 -13.07
CA ALA A 228 -13.91 -8.12 -12.63
C ALA A 228 -12.90 -8.76 -11.65
N ILE A 229 -13.36 -9.58 -10.70
CA ILE A 229 -12.48 -10.39 -9.84
C ILE A 229 -11.65 -11.39 -10.67
N LYS A 230 -12.25 -12.00 -11.69
CA LYS A 230 -11.53 -12.89 -12.61
C LYS A 230 -10.47 -12.13 -13.41
N HIS A 231 -10.79 -10.94 -13.89
CA HIS A 231 -9.88 -10.07 -14.62
C HIS A 231 -8.67 -9.68 -13.76
N TRP A 232 -8.89 -9.17 -12.55
CA TRP A 232 -7.82 -8.80 -11.63
C TRP A 232 -6.98 -9.98 -11.18
N GLY A 233 -7.60 -11.12 -10.87
CA GLY A 233 -6.84 -12.31 -10.51
C GLY A 233 -5.98 -12.85 -11.66
N ASN A 234 -6.38 -12.69 -12.94
CA ASN A 234 -5.54 -13.08 -14.08
C ASN A 234 -4.28 -12.20 -14.14
N ARG A 235 -4.43 -10.89 -13.90
CA ARG A 235 -3.30 -9.95 -13.85
C ARG A 235 -2.35 -10.25 -12.71
N ILE A 236 -2.87 -10.48 -11.51
CA ILE A 236 -2.09 -10.87 -10.33
C ILE A 236 -1.30 -12.16 -10.61
N ASP A 237 -1.92 -13.15 -11.23
CA ASP A 237 -1.28 -14.42 -11.58
C ASP A 237 -0.13 -14.24 -12.60
N ALA A 238 -0.33 -13.41 -13.62
CA ALA A 238 0.72 -13.04 -14.57
C ALA A 238 1.90 -12.35 -13.88
N TRP A 239 1.63 -11.31 -13.07
CA TRP A 239 2.66 -10.57 -12.36
C TRP A 239 3.43 -11.44 -11.36
N GLN A 240 2.74 -12.31 -10.61
CA GLN A 240 3.35 -13.21 -9.64
C GLN A 240 4.38 -14.15 -10.28
N ARG A 241 4.13 -14.55 -11.54
CA ARG A 241 5.05 -15.36 -12.36
C ARG A 241 6.06 -14.52 -13.16
N GLY A 242 6.12 -13.22 -12.91
CA GLY A 242 7.10 -12.32 -13.52
C GLY A 242 6.73 -11.85 -14.93
N ALA A 243 5.53 -12.16 -15.42
CA ALA A 243 5.02 -11.72 -16.71
C ALA A 243 4.33 -10.34 -16.62
N GLN A 244 4.02 -9.78 -17.78
CA GLN A 244 3.13 -8.64 -17.98
C GLN A 244 1.85 -9.18 -18.65
N PRO A 245 0.64 -8.77 -18.23
CA PRO A 245 -0.59 -9.04 -18.99
C PRO A 245 -0.48 -8.53 -20.43
N GLU A 246 -1.01 -9.29 -21.39
CA GLU A 246 -0.93 -8.94 -22.83
C GLU A 246 -1.74 -7.67 -23.16
N ASP A 247 -2.83 -7.45 -22.42
CA ASP A 247 -3.74 -6.30 -22.55
C ASP A 247 -3.34 -5.13 -21.64
N ALA A 248 -2.12 -5.12 -21.11
CA ALA A 248 -1.67 -4.08 -20.20
C ALA A 248 -1.59 -2.71 -20.87
N GLN A 249 -2.12 -1.68 -20.22
CA GLN A 249 -2.00 -0.29 -20.69
C GLN A 249 -0.67 0.30 -20.22
N LEU A 250 0.23 0.64 -21.15
CA LEU A 250 1.59 1.09 -20.86
C LEU A 250 1.83 2.51 -21.36
N ILE A 251 2.64 3.27 -20.62
CA ILE A 251 3.19 4.57 -21.04
C ILE A 251 4.34 4.36 -22.03
N VAL A 252 5.12 3.29 -21.87
CA VAL A 252 6.26 2.98 -22.76
C VAL A 252 6.23 1.54 -23.27
N ASP A 253 6.54 1.37 -24.57
CA ASP A 253 6.67 0.05 -25.20
C ASP A 253 7.92 -0.72 -24.72
N LYS A 254 8.89 0.00 -24.14
CA LYS A 254 10.12 -0.60 -23.65
C LYS A 254 9.83 -1.53 -22.48
N ALA A 255 10.03 -2.82 -22.70
CA ALA A 255 9.87 -3.86 -21.70
C ALA A 255 10.66 -3.57 -20.40
N PRO A 256 10.09 -3.92 -19.23
CA PRO A 256 10.78 -3.80 -17.95
C PRO A 256 11.90 -4.84 -17.85
N ARG A 257 12.76 -4.70 -16.83
CA ARG A 257 13.72 -5.76 -16.49
C ARG A 257 12.97 -7.06 -16.21
N ALA A 258 13.34 -8.13 -16.90
CA ALA A 258 12.78 -9.47 -16.69
C ALA A 258 12.96 -9.94 -15.23
N ARG A 259 11.93 -10.60 -14.71
CA ARG A 259 11.89 -11.18 -13.36
C ARG A 259 11.31 -12.58 -13.44
N LYS A 260 11.83 -13.51 -12.62
CA LYS A 260 11.25 -14.86 -12.47
C LYS A 260 9.90 -14.84 -11.74
N SER A 261 9.71 -13.83 -10.89
CA SER A 261 8.51 -13.61 -10.10
C SER A 261 8.47 -12.18 -9.59
N ARG A 262 7.28 -11.70 -9.22
CA ARG A 262 7.11 -10.46 -8.47
C ARG A 262 6.18 -10.69 -7.30
N ASP A 263 6.48 -10.05 -6.17
CA ASP A 263 5.50 -9.99 -5.08
C ASP A 263 4.34 -9.08 -5.51
N VAL A 264 3.11 -9.37 -5.10
CA VAL A 264 1.94 -8.56 -5.45
C VAL A 264 1.24 -8.13 -4.17
N TYR A 265 1.07 -6.82 -4.02
CA TYR A 265 0.31 -6.20 -2.93
C TYR A 265 -0.95 -5.59 -3.53
N CYS A 266 -2.13 -6.06 -3.12
CA CYS A 266 -3.41 -5.66 -3.67
C CYS A 266 -4.34 -5.21 -2.53
N TYR A 267 -4.76 -3.95 -2.58
CA TYR A 267 -5.63 -3.36 -1.56
C TYR A 267 -6.93 -2.86 -2.18
N PHE A 268 -8.03 -3.32 -1.62
CA PHE A 268 -9.35 -2.76 -1.91
C PHE A 268 -9.53 -1.49 -1.08
N ASP A 269 -10.01 -0.42 -1.72
CA ASP A 269 -10.28 0.90 -1.13
C ASP A 269 -11.76 1.27 -1.32
N ASN A 270 -12.62 0.34 -1.78
CA ASN A 270 -14.06 0.53 -1.97
C ASN A 270 -14.87 0.40 -0.67
N ASP A 271 -14.46 1.18 0.32
CA ASP A 271 -14.84 1.00 1.74
C ASP A 271 -16.20 1.60 2.11
N ILE A 272 -16.78 2.50 1.29
CA ILE A 272 -18.00 3.27 1.64
C ILE A 272 -19.21 2.35 1.87
N LYS A 273 -19.32 1.27 1.10
CA LYS A 273 -20.45 0.30 1.18
C LYS A 273 -20.02 -1.08 1.70
N VAL A 274 -18.97 -1.14 2.52
CA VAL A 274 -18.44 -2.38 3.11
C VAL A 274 -18.01 -3.41 2.05
N ARG A 275 -17.70 -3.00 0.81
CA ARG A 275 -17.41 -3.97 -0.27
C ARG A 275 -16.01 -4.54 -0.18
N ALA A 276 -15.04 -3.74 0.27
CA ALA A 276 -13.63 -4.10 0.29
C ALA A 276 -13.30 -5.44 1.00
N PRO A 277 -13.82 -5.74 2.22
CA PRO A 277 -13.51 -7.02 2.86
C PRO A 277 -14.03 -8.23 2.07
N TYR A 278 -15.23 -8.12 1.47
CA TYR A 278 -15.83 -9.19 0.68
C TYR A 278 -15.12 -9.39 -0.67
N ASP A 279 -14.77 -8.30 -1.37
CA ASP A 279 -14.03 -8.41 -2.63
C ASP A 279 -12.61 -8.94 -2.40
N ALA A 280 -11.95 -8.52 -1.30
CA ALA A 280 -10.67 -9.08 -0.87
C ALA A 280 -10.77 -10.58 -0.61
N ARG A 281 -11.84 -11.04 0.06
CA ARG A 281 -12.07 -12.47 0.32
C ARG A 281 -12.13 -13.28 -0.97
N ARG A 282 -12.84 -12.81 -1.99
CA ARG A 282 -12.98 -13.50 -3.27
C ARG A 282 -11.66 -13.65 -4.02
N LEU A 283 -10.78 -12.64 -3.97
CA LEU A 283 -9.42 -12.79 -4.52
C LEU A 283 -8.55 -13.72 -3.66
N LEU A 284 -8.65 -13.67 -2.33
CA LEU A 284 -7.92 -14.59 -1.45
C LEU A 284 -8.29 -16.05 -1.73
N GLU A 285 -9.59 -16.34 -1.88
CA GLU A 285 -10.09 -17.68 -2.20
C GLU A 285 -9.53 -18.20 -3.53
N ARG A 286 -9.51 -17.34 -4.56
CA ARG A 286 -8.93 -17.69 -5.86
C ARG A 286 -7.48 -18.18 -5.78
N PHE A 287 -6.70 -17.63 -4.84
CA PHE A 287 -5.29 -17.97 -4.65
C PHE A 287 -5.05 -18.98 -3.52
N ASN A 288 -6.11 -19.58 -2.95
CA ASN A 288 -6.04 -20.47 -1.79
C ASN A 288 -5.33 -19.85 -0.58
N LEU A 289 -5.54 -18.54 -0.36
CA LEU A 289 -4.91 -17.78 0.71
C LEU A 289 -5.81 -17.62 1.95
N THR A 290 -6.93 -18.33 2.00
CA THR A 290 -7.90 -18.28 3.11
C THR A 290 -7.67 -19.35 4.17
N GLU A 291 -6.88 -20.40 3.91
CA GLU A 291 -6.72 -21.56 4.80
C GLU A 291 -6.24 -21.18 6.21
N ASN A 292 -5.45 -20.11 6.34
CA ASN A 292 -4.90 -19.64 7.62
C ASN A 292 -5.63 -18.40 8.17
N LEU A 293 -6.77 -18.02 7.59
CA LEU A 293 -7.55 -16.87 8.02
C LEU A 293 -8.66 -17.33 8.96
N GLU A 294 -8.68 -16.77 10.17
CA GLU A 294 -9.57 -17.22 11.26
C GLU A 294 -11.00 -16.67 11.11
N VAL A 295 -11.18 -15.57 10.37
CA VAL A 295 -12.51 -14.93 10.22
C VAL A 295 -12.88 -14.74 8.75
N ALA A 296 -14.19 -14.67 8.49
CA ALA A 296 -14.77 -14.38 7.20
C ALA A 296 -15.66 -13.12 7.29
N PRO A 297 -15.65 -12.23 6.28
CA PRO A 297 -16.68 -11.20 6.18
C PRO A 297 -18.09 -11.79 6.22
N GLY A 298 -18.99 -11.16 6.97
CA GLY A 298 -20.38 -11.62 7.15
C GLY A 298 -20.57 -12.70 8.21
N ASP A 299 -19.49 -13.27 8.78
CA ASP A 299 -19.57 -14.14 9.94
C ASP A 299 -19.62 -13.32 11.23
N LEU A 300 -20.86 -13.05 11.69
CA LEU A 300 -21.14 -12.22 12.86
C LEU A 300 -21.15 -13.01 14.18
N HIS A 301 -20.93 -14.33 14.13
CA HIS A 301 -20.87 -15.17 15.33
C HIS A 301 -19.48 -15.06 15.95
N GLY A 302 -19.33 -14.04 16.81
CA GLY A 302 -18.20 -13.74 17.68
C GLY A 302 -16.99 -14.68 17.58
N ALA A 303 -16.08 -14.38 16.65
CA ALA A 303 -14.69 -14.77 16.82
C ALA A 303 -14.25 -14.26 18.19
N THR A 304 -13.98 -15.18 19.10
CA THR A 304 -13.62 -14.88 20.49
C THR A 304 -12.20 -14.28 20.47
N LEU A 305 -12.11 -12.95 20.31
CA LEU A 305 -10.86 -12.19 20.16
C LEU A 305 -10.66 -11.14 21.26
#